data_AF-G0R898-F1
#
_entry.id   AF-G0R898-F1
#
_cell.length_a   1.000
_cell.length_b   1.000
_cell.length_c   1.000
_cell.angle_alpha   90.00
_cell.angle_beta   90.00
_cell.angle_gamma   90.00
#
_symmetry.space_group_name_H-M   'P 1'
#
loop_
_entity.id
_entity.type
_entity.pdbx_description
1 polymer ?
#
loop_
_entity_poly.entity_id
_entity_poly.type
_entity_poly.pdbx_seq_one_letter_code
_entity_poly.pdbx_strand_id
1 'polypeptide(L)'
;MSEAENLSHASVQESIAGCERQGELDIFDLMIASRSLRSFIFQIEGSCCPGFKIGWVSTVTARFFYGHIEIGELTFENTPVVPDGANFVTIPEGEYREDIVNIKSMVGFESFFDDLMPKSGAAHWLDEDERKTTAAMSVSPDGHHLALTIDLAKPPRIKCEVRSLTISDNRININMRNTSSGPINMVLDADCEFVLLQDKKTVGNLLGMFNIHSGTEDWVVNGTIQDGVSGVVLLKGVRYREHFADNTWYQYFIQSFEVEINVDRAASGRVVKKRKLSTRSSEL
;
A
#
# COMPACT_ATOMS: atom_id res chain seq x y z
N MET A 1 -29.49 -27.96 -66.63
CA MET A 1 -28.37 -28.90 -66.38
C MET A 1 -27.21 -28.04 -65.91
N SER A 2 -27.08 -27.86 -64.59
CA SER A 2 -26.08 -28.52 -63.70
C SER A 2 -24.72 -27.82 -63.84
N GLU A 3 -24.08 -27.25 -62.81
CA GLU A 3 -23.83 -27.67 -61.43
C GLU A 3 -23.75 -26.40 -60.54
N ALA A 4 -24.46 -26.27 -59.42
CA ALA A 4 -24.31 -26.94 -58.12
C ALA A 4 -23.00 -26.56 -57.38
N GLU A 5 -23.12 -25.52 -56.55
CA GLU A 5 -22.59 -25.35 -55.19
C GLU A 5 -21.30 -26.11 -54.82
N ASN A 6 -20.22 -25.34 -54.63
CA ASN A 6 -19.07 -25.78 -53.87
C ASN A 6 -18.92 -24.87 -52.64
N LEU A 7 -19.86 -25.00 -51.70
CA LEU A 7 -19.72 -24.48 -50.35
C LEU A 7 -18.74 -25.40 -49.62
N SER A 8 -17.51 -24.96 -49.45
CA SER A 8 -16.53 -25.64 -48.62
C SER A 8 -17.03 -25.63 -47.17
N HIS A 9 -17.63 -26.73 -46.75
CA HIS A 9 -17.84 -27.08 -45.35
C HIS A 9 -16.46 -27.16 -44.67
N ALA A 10 -16.06 -26.09 -43.98
CA ALA A 10 -15.10 -26.21 -42.91
C ALA A 10 -15.77 -27.03 -41.81
N SER A 11 -15.35 -28.28 -41.65
CA SER A 11 -15.83 -29.17 -40.58
C SER A 11 -15.29 -28.65 -39.24
N VAL A 12 -16.05 -27.73 -38.64
CA VAL A 12 -15.86 -27.29 -37.26
C VAL A 12 -16.35 -28.40 -36.35
N GLN A 13 -15.46 -29.33 -36.00
CA GLN A 13 -15.66 -30.20 -34.85
C GLN A 13 -14.35 -30.77 -34.32
N GLU A 14 -13.41 -29.89 -33.98
CA GLU A 14 -12.56 -30.15 -32.82
C GLU A 14 -13.23 -29.47 -31.64
N SER A 15 -13.95 -30.25 -30.84
CA SER A 15 -14.28 -29.84 -29.47
C SER A 15 -12.97 -29.77 -28.71
N ILE A 16 -12.29 -28.61 -28.77
CA ILE A 16 -11.29 -28.26 -27.78
C ILE A 16 -12.08 -28.12 -26.48
N ALA A 17 -12.22 -29.21 -25.74
CA ALA A 17 -12.57 -29.16 -24.34
C ALA A 17 -11.39 -28.47 -23.64
N GLY A 18 -11.32 -27.15 -23.77
CA GLY A 18 -10.28 -26.35 -23.16
C GLY A 18 -10.35 -26.59 -21.66
N CYS A 19 -9.26 -27.06 -21.07
CA CYS A 19 -9.12 -27.02 -19.63
C CYS A 19 -8.83 -25.57 -19.23
N GLU A 20 -9.39 -25.14 -18.10
CA GLU A 20 -8.99 -23.90 -17.46
C GLU A 20 -7.47 -23.89 -17.27
N ARG A 21 -6.81 -22.80 -17.66
CA ARG A 21 -5.36 -22.66 -17.54
C ARG A 21 -5.07 -21.92 -16.25
N GLN A 22 -4.38 -22.57 -15.32
CA GLN A 22 -4.00 -21.98 -14.03
C GLN A 22 -2.56 -21.47 -14.07
N GLY A 23 -2.31 -20.41 -13.31
CA GLY A 23 -1.00 -19.79 -13.19
C GLY A 23 -0.92 -18.89 -11.96
N GLU A 24 0.17 -18.13 -11.87
CA GLU A 24 0.43 -17.22 -10.77
C GLU A 24 1.01 -15.92 -11.32
N LEU A 25 0.66 -14.80 -10.68
CA LEU A 25 1.17 -13.47 -10.95
C LEU A 25 2.02 -13.02 -9.76
N ASP A 26 3.30 -12.72 -10.00
CA ASP A 26 4.12 -11.99 -9.04
C ASP A 26 3.69 -10.52 -9.08
N ILE A 27 3.07 -10.02 -8.00
CA ILE A 27 2.60 -8.64 -7.91
C ILE A 27 3.77 -7.75 -7.45
N PHE A 28 4.04 -6.70 -8.22
CA PHE A 28 5.05 -5.69 -7.90
C PHE A 28 4.44 -4.40 -7.37
N ASP A 29 3.25 -4.07 -7.85
CA ASP A 29 2.46 -2.93 -7.38
C ASP A 29 0.99 -3.35 -7.23
N LEU A 30 0.45 -3.11 -6.04
CA LEU A 30 -0.98 -3.15 -5.74
C LEU A 30 -1.37 -1.81 -5.14
N MET A 31 -1.86 -0.91 -5.99
CA MET A 31 -2.44 0.34 -5.54
C MET A 31 -3.82 0.07 -4.95
N ILE A 32 -4.12 0.60 -3.77
CA ILE A 32 -5.45 0.60 -3.18
C ILE A 32 -5.81 2.03 -2.80
N ALA A 33 -6.97 2.51 -3.24
CA ALA A 33 -7.44 3.84 -2.87
C ALA A 33 -8.92 3.86 -2.52
N SER A 34 -9.27 4.71 -1.56
CA SER A 34 -10.63 4.82 -1.04
C SER A 34 -11.56 5.50 -2.03
N ARG A 35 -12.77 4.95 -2.21
CA ARG A 35 -13.87 5.63 -2.92
C ARG A 35 -15.02 5.99 -1.99
N SER A 36 -15.28 5.13 -1.00
CA SER A 36 -16.24 5.40 0.06
C SER A 36 -15.86 4.62 1.33
N LEU A 37 -16.60 4.78 2.43
CA LEU A 37 -16.47 3.91 3.62
C LEU A 37 -16.63 2.42 3.35
N ARG A 38 -17.26 2.05 2.22
CA ARG A 38 -17.63 0.67 1.88
C ARG A 38 -17.09 0.24 0.52
N SER A 39 -16.19 1.02 -0.09
CA SER A 39 -15.63 0.68 -1.38
C SER A 39 -14.22 1.24 -1.60
N PHE A 40 -13.48 0.56 -2.46
CA PHE A 40 -12.16 0.97 -2.90
C PHE A 40 -11.98 0.69 -4.39
N ILE A 41 -10.98 1.35 -4.98
CA ILE A 41 -10.43 1.05 -6.29
C ILE A 41 -9.06 0.41 -6.13
N PHE A 42 -8.62 -0.29 -7.16
CA PHE A 42 -7.29 -0.85 -7.19
C PHE A 42 -6.67 -0.78 -8.58
N GLN A 43 -5.35 -0.89 -8.62
CA GLN A 43 -4.57 -1.17 -9.81
C GLN A 43 -3.57 -2.27 -9.45
N ILE A 44 -3.34 -3.21 -10.37
CA ILE A 44 -2.37 -4.29 -10.19
C ILE A 44 -1.35 -4.21 -11.29
N GLU A 45 -0.08 -4.28 -10.92
CA GLU A 45 1.03 -4.49 -11.83
C GLU A 45 1.87 -5.67 -11.38
N GLY A 46 2.25 -6.52 -12.32
CA GLY A 46 2.99 -7.73 -12.01
C GLY A 46 3.52 -8.46 -13.24
N SER A 47 4.23 -9.55 -13.01
CA SER A 47 4.69 -10.45 -14.07
C SER A 47 4.10 -11.84 -13.90
N CYS A 48 3.64 -12.42 -15.01
CA CYS A 48 3.20 -13.82 -15.01
C CYS A 48 4.40 -14.72 -14.68
N CYS A 49 4.21 -15.67 -13.76
CA CYS A 49 5.25 -16.65 -13.45
C CYS A 49 5.64 -17.50 -14.69
N PRO A 50 6.89 -17.97 -14.78
CA PRO A 50 7.38 -18.71 -15.94
C PRO A 50 6.49 -19.90 -16.31
N GLY A 51 6.22 -20.06 -17.60
CA GLY A 51 5.40 -21.15 -18.14
C GLY A 51 3.90 -20.85 -18.23
N PHE A 52 3.43 -19.76 -17.64
CA PHE A 52 2.05 -19.30 -17.82
C PHE A 52 1.94 -18.23 -18.92
N LYS A 53 0.85 -18.30 -19.70
CA LYS A 53 0.52 -17.28 -20.71
C LYS A 53 -0.97 -16.96 -20.61
N ILE A 54 -1.30 -15.74 -20.20
CA ILE A 54 -2.69 -15.27 -20.13
C ILE A 54 -3.36 -15.36 -21.51
N GLY A 55 -2.69 -14.83 -22.55
CA GLY A 55 -3.29 -14.63 -23.87
C GLY A 55 -3.95 -13.25 -23.94
N TRP A 56 -4.90 -13.07 -24.85
CA TRP A 56 -5.73 -11.86 -24.91
C TRP A 56 -7.04 -12.15 -24.21
N VAL A 57 -7.24 -11.54 -23.04
CA VAL A 57 -8.48 -11.66 -22.27
C VAL A 57 -9.27 -10.36 -22.43
N SER A 58 -10.59 -10.45 -22.46
CA SER A 58 -11.50 -9.30 -22.60
C SER A 58 -12.27 -8.99 -21.32
N THR A 59 -12.18 -9.88 -20.32
CA THR A 59 -12.86 -9.74 -19.04
C THR A 59 -11.93 -10.18 -17.92
N VAL A 60 -11.87 -9.38 -16.86
CA VAL A 60 -11.01 -9.65 -15.68
C VAL A 60 -11.86 -9.61 -14.43
N THR A 61 -11.88 -10.68 -13.66
CA THR A 61 -12.47 -10.72 -12.33
C THR A 61 -11.37 -10.77 -11.28
N ALA A 62 -11.32 -9.80 -10.39
CA ALA A 62 -10.40 -9.78 -9.26
C ALA A 62 -11.15 -10.02 -7.95
N ARG A 63 -10.63 -10.92 -7.12
CA ARG A 63 -11.12 -11.23 -5.77
C ARG A 63 -10.04 -10.98 -4.74
N PHE A 64 -10.40 -10.27 -3.69
CA PHE A 64 -9.52 -9.94 -2.57
C PHE A 64 -9.95 -10.72 -1.33
N PHE A 65 -8.99 -11.40 -0.71
CA PHE A 65 -9.20 -12.15 0.51
C PHE A 65 -8.27 -11.65 1.62
N TYR A 66 -8.66 -11.88 2.87
CA TYR A 66 -7.76 -11.90 4.01
C TYR A 66 -7.87 -13.30 4.64
N GLY A 67 -6.95 -14.18 4.24
CA GLY A 67 -6.99 -15.60 4.56
C GLY A 67 -8.21 -16.26 3.93
N HIS A 68 -9.20 -16.63 4.74
CA HIS A 68 -10.44 -17.26 4.26
C HIS A 68 -11.62 -16.28 4.14
N ILE A 69 -11.42 -15.00 4.45
CA ILE A 69 -12.46 -13.98 4.46
C ILE A 69 -12.41 -13.22 3.14
N GLU A 70 -13.46 -13.28 2.34
CA GLU A 70 -13.57 -12.46 1.14
C GLU A 70 -13.81 -10.99 1.53
N ILE A 71 -12.86 -10.12 1.16
CA ILE A 71 -12.95 -8.67 1.35
C ILE A 71 -13.84 -8.07 0.27
N GLY A 72 -13.70 -8.51 -0.99
CA GLY A 72 -14.45 -7.96 -2.10
C GLY A 72 -14.10 -8.58 -3.44
N GLU A 73 -14.90 -8.26 -4.44
CA GLU A 73 -14.77 -8.73 -5.82
C GLU A 73 -15.18 -7.61 -6.78
N LEU A 74 -14.49 -7.53 -7.92
CA LEU A 74 -14.87 -6.68 -9.05
C LEU A 74 -14.62 -7.44 -10.35
N THR A 75 -15.51 -7.24 -11.32
CA THR A 75 -15.32 -7.72 -12.69
C THR A 75 -15.28 -6.54 -13.63
N PHE A 76 -14.18 -6.42 -14.38
CA PHE A 76 -14.03 -5.49 -15.48
C PHE A 76 -14.45 -6.16 -16.78
N GLU A 77 -15.51 -5.67 -17.38
CA GLU A 77 -15.95 -6.09 -18.70
C GLU A 77 -15.29 -5.25 -19.79
N ASN A 78 -14.93 -5.88 -20.91
CA ASN A 78 -14.31 -5.21 -22.06
C ASN A 78 -12.98 -4.51 -21.75
N THR A 79 -12.24 -5.02 -20.75
CA THR A 79 -10.89 -4.53 -20.40
C THR A 79 -9.87 -5.50 -20.98
N PRO A 80 -9.30 -5.19 -22.15
CA PRO A 80 -8.30 -6.06 -22.75
C PRO A 80 -7.04 -6.05 -21.90
N VAL A 81 -6.64 -7.22 -21.39
CA VAL A 81 -5.33 -7.39 -20.75
C VAL A 81 -4.45 -8.17 -21.69
N VAL A 82 -3.35 -7.52 -22.11
CA VAL A 82 -2.36 -8.08 -23.01
C VAL A 82 -1.01 -7.99 -22.32
N PRO A 83 -0.40 -9.12 -21.91
CA PRO A 83 0.95 -9.11 -21.37
C PRO A 83 1.94 -8.54 -22.40
N ASP A 84 2.93 -7.78 -21.94
CA ASP A 84 3.98 -7.26 -22.81
C ASP A 84 5.00 -8.34 -23.21
N GLY A 85 6.07 -7.94 -23.92
CA GLY A 85 7.13 -8.85 -24.34
C GLY A 85 7.92 -9.52 -23.20
N ALA A 86 7.80 -9.01 -21.97
CA ALA A 86 8.39 -9.55 -20.75
C ALA A 86 7.37 -10.31 -19.88
N ASN A 87 6.16 -10.57 -20.38
CA ASN A 87 5.02 -11.10 -19.62
C ASN A 87 4.60 -10.23 -18.43
N PHE A 88 4.91 -8.93 -18.50
CA PHE A 88 4.41 -7.94 -17.55
C PHE A 88 2.96 -7.60 -17.88
N VAL A 89 2.16 -7.42 -16.84
CA VAL A 89 0.72 -7.22 -16.92
C VAL A 89 0.36 -6.03 -16.04
N THR A 90 -0.39 -5.09 -16.63
CA THR A 90 -1.05 -4.01 -15.91
C THR A 90 -2.55 -4.22 -16.01
N ILE A 91 -3.21 -4.26 -14.86
CA ILE A 91 -4.66 -4.16 -14.76
C ILE A 91 -4.92 -2.74 -14.27
N PRO A 92 -5.41 -1.86 -15.15
CA PRO A 92 -5.52 -0.45 -14.85
C PRO A 92 -6.52 -0.21 -13.72
N GLU A 93 -6.41 0.94 -13.08
CA GLU A 93 -7.53 1.48 -12.32
C GLU A 93 -8.74 1.61 -13.25
N GLY A 94 -9.92 1.22 -12.77
CA GLY A 94 -11.14 1.39 -13.54
C GLY A 94 -11.37 2.84 -13.94
N GLU A 95 -11.43 3.09 -15.25
CA GLU A 95 -11.61 4.45 -15.81
C GLU A 95 -13.00 5.02 -15.49
N TYR A 96 -13.97 4.15 -15.17
CA TYR A 96 -15.35 4.51 -14.88
C TYR A 96 -15.65 4.45 -13.39
N ARG A 97 -16.47 5.39 -12.89
CA ARG A 97 -16.88 5.46 -11.47
C ARG A 97 -17.57 4.20 -10.94
N GLU A 98 -17.96 3.28 -11.81
CA GLU A 98 -18.66 2.04 -11.49
C GLU A 98 -17.69 0.87 -11.20
N ASP A 99 -16.42 1.01 -11.57
CA ASP A 99 -15.38 0.00 -11.38
C ASP A 99 -14.81 0.05 -9.96
N ILE A 100 -15.70 -0.16 -8.97
CA ILE A 100 -15.38 -0.12 -7.55
C ILE A 100 -15.55 -1.50 -6.93
N VAL A 101 -14.61 -1.87 -6.07
CA VAL A 101 -14.76 -3.04 -5.21
C VAL A 101 -15.64 -2.65 -4.04
N ASN A 102 -16.82 -3.25 -3.95
CA ASN A 102 -17.65 -3.16 -2.74
C ASN A 102 -17.05 -4.05 -1.65
N ILE A 103 -16.79 -3.47 -0.48
CA ILE A 103 -16.24 -4.19 0.67
C ILE A 103 -17.35 -5.07 1.26
N LYS A 104 -17.24 -6.38 1.05
CA LYS A 104 -18.13 -7.41 1.58
C LYS A 104 -17.87 -7.66 3.07
N SER A 105 -16.61 -7.56 3.51
CA SER A 105 -16.20 -7.77 4.90
C SER A 105 -15.28 -6.66 5.41
N MET A 106 -15.84 -5.74 6.19
CA MET A 106 -15.06 -4.70 6.87
C MET A 106 -14.09 -5.29 7.91
N VAL A 107 -14.44 -6.42 8.52
CA VAL A 107 -13.57 -7.09 9.51
C VAL A 107 -12.30 -7.61 8.84
N GLY A 108 -12.42 -8.24 7.67
CA GLY A 108 -11.26 -8.69 6.90
C GLY A 108 -10.41 -7.51 6.41
N PHE A 109 -11.07 -6.44 5.98
CA PHE A 109 -10.41 -5.23 5.49
C PHE A 109 -9.69 -4.45 6.60
N GLU A 110 -10.29 -4.33 7.79
CA GLU A 110 -9.67 -3.78 8.99
C GLU A 110 -8.44 -4.60 9.40
N SER A 111 -8.60 -5.93 9.46
CA SER A 111 -7.51 -6.85 9.84
C SER A 111 -6.30 -6.74 8.90
N PHE A 112 -6.54 -6.55 7.60
CA PHE A 112 -5.48 -6.28 6.62
C PHE A 112 -4.65 -5.04 6.99
N PHE A 113 -5.31 -3.90 7.26
CA PHE A 113 -4.58 -2.69 7.65
C PHE A 113 -3.94 -2.79 9.03
N ASP A 114 -4.57 -3.50 9.95
CA ASP A 114 -4.01 -3.78 11.27
C ASP A 114 -2.69 -4.57 11.22
N ASP A 115 -2.56 -5.46 10.24
CA ASP A 115 -1.32 -6.19 9.98
C ASP A 115 -0.29 -5.34 9.23
N LEU A 116 -0.75 -4.53 8.28
CA LEU A 116 0.11 -3.67 7.47
C LEU A 116 0.74 -2.53 8.28
N MET A 117 -0.01 -1.92 9.21
CA MET A 117 0.37 -0.66 9.84
C MET A 117 1.44 -0.81 10.94
N PRO A 118 2.29 0.21 11.17
CA PRO A 118 3.20 0.21 12.30
C PRO A 118 2.44 0.11 13.63
N LYS A 119 2.94 -0.73 14.56
CA LYS A 119 2.38 -0.89 15.90
C LYS A 119 3.45 -0.70 16.97
N SER A 120 3.07 -0.03 18.06
CA SER A 120 3.93 0.12 19.23
C SER A 120 4.27 -1.23 19.86
N GLY A 121 5.51 -1.41 20.30
CA GLY A 121 5.99 -2.65 20.94
C GLY A 121 6.03 -3.89 20.04
N ALA A 122 5.55 -3.80 18.79
CA ALA A 122 5.72 -4.85 17.80
C ALA A 122 7.17 -4.83 17.35
N ALA A 123 7.87 -5.95 17.52
CA ALA A 123 9.26 -6.04 17.13
C ALA A 123 9.35 -5.86 15.60
N HIS A 124 10.03 -4.81 15.15
CA HIS A 124 10.19 -4.46 13.73
C HIS A 124 11.13 -5.43 12.98
N TRP A 125 11.21 -6.70 13.37
CA TRP A 125 11.98 -7.68 12.62
C TRP A 125 11.31 -7.83 11.25
N LEU A 126 12.12 -7.86 10.18
CA LEU A 126 11.60 -8.41 8.94
C LEU A 126 11.21 -9.84 9.31
N ASP A 127 9.96 -10.23 9.13
CA ASP A 127 9.76 -11.64 8.81
C ASP A 127 10.60 -11.83 7.55
N GLU A 128 11.74 -12.52 7.70
CA GLU A 128 12.70 -12.82 6.62
C GLU A 128 12.07 -13.68 5.53
N ASP A 129 10.85 -14.18 5.77
CA ASP A 129 9.94 -14.59 4.72
C ASP A 129 9.45 -13.33 3.99
N GLU A 130 10.25 -12.88 3.01
CA GLU A 130 9.81 -12.07 1.87
C GLU A 130 8.69 -12.81 1.12
N ARG A 131 7.54 -12.95 1.76
CA ARG A 131 6.36 -13.54 1.15
C ARG A 131 5.91 -12.55 0.10
N LYS A 132 6.36 -12.79 -1.12
CA LYS A 132 5.87 -12.09 -2.30
C LYS A 132 4.36 -12.19 -2.29
N THR A 133 3.69 -11.04 -2.37
CA THR A 133 2.24 -11.05 -2.61
C THR A 133 2.05 -11.52 -4.05
N THR A 134 1.35 -12.63 -4.20
CA THR A 134 1.04 -13.19 -5.53
C THR A 134 -0.46 -13.27 -5.73
N ALA A 135 -0.88 -13.32 -6.99
CA ALA A 135 -2.25 -13.65 -7.36
C ALA A 135 -2.28 -15.05 -7.98
N ALA A 136 -3.16 -15.90 -7.49
CA ALA A 136 -3.54 -17.09 -8.24
C ALA A 136 -4.37 -16.63 -9.46
N MET A 137 -3.99 -17.13 -10.64
CA MET A 137 -4.63 -16.79 -11.90
C MET A 137 -5.32 -18.01 -12.50
N SER A 138 -6.47 -17.78 -13.13
CA SER A 138 -7.06 -18.78 -14.02
C SER A 138 -7.67 -18.13 -15.25
N VAL A 139 -7.42 -18.75 -16.41
CA VAL A 139 -7.99 -18.31 -17.69
C VAL A 139 -8.98 -19.35 -18.16
N SER A 140 -10.18 -18.88 -18.50
CA SER A 140 -11.28 -19.70 -19.00
C SER A 140 -10.88 -20.50 -20.26
N PRO A 141 -11.56 -21.63 -20.52
CA PRO A 141 -11.34 -22.42 -21.73
C PRO A 141 -11.44 -21.64 -23.04
N ASP A 142 -12.34 -20.66 -23.09
CA ASP A 142 -12.55 -19.78 -24.26
C ASP A 142 -11.49 -18.67 -24.38
N GLY A 143 -10.62 -18.51 -23.38
CA GLY A 143 -9.56 -17.51 -23.35
C GLY A 143 -10.02 -16.08 -23.07
N HIS A 144 -11.32 -15.83 -22.89
CA HIS A 144 -11.86 -14.48 -22.74
C HIS A 144 -11.82 -13.95 -21.30
N HIS A 145 -11.82 -14.84 -20.31
CA HIS A 145 -12.00 -14.48 -18.91
C HIS A 145 -10.74 -14.82 -18.10
N LEU A 146 -10.20 -13.83 -17.42
CA LEU A 146 -9.14 -13.98 -16.44
C LEU A 146 -9.73 -13.80 -15.03
N ALA A 147 -9.59 -14.81 -14.18
CA ALA A 147 -9.87 -14.69 -12.76
C ALA A 147 -8.54 -14.52 -12.00
N LEU A 148 -8.53 -13.58 -11.06
CA LEU A 148 -7.43 -13.27 -10.16
C LEU A 148 -7.91 -13.41 -8.73
N THR A 149 -7.16 -14.16 -7.94
CA THR A 149 -7.41 -14.31 -6.50
C THR A 149 -6.18 -13.84 -5.73
N ILE A 150 -6.35 -12.80 -4.93
CA ILE A 150 -5.28 -12.14 -4.17
C ILE A 150 -5.57 -12.34 -2.69
N ASP A 151 -4.63 -12.94 -1.97
CA ASP A 151 -4.69 -13.03 -0.51
C ASP A 151 -3.83 -11.91 0.11
N LEU A 152 -4.50 -11.01 0.82
CA LEU A 152 -3.94 -9.88 1.52
C LEU A 152 -3.58 -10.22 2.97
N ALA A 153 -3.70 -11.49 3.41
CA ALA A 153 -3.29 -11.87 4.75
C ALA A 153 -1.77 -11.80 4.94
N LYS A 154 -1.36 -11.36 6.14
CA LYS A 154 0.05 -11.25 6.56
C LYS A 154 0.89 -10.39 5.58
N PRO A 155 0.45 -9.18 5.23
CA PRO A 155 1.29 -8.28 4.46
C PRO A 155 2.54 -7.94 5.29
N PRO A 156 3.69 -7.69 4.65
CA PRO A 156 4.85 -7.17 5.37
C PRO A 156 4.49 -5.86 6.06
N ARG A 157 4.67 -5.81 7.38
CA ARG A 157 4.34 -4.61 8.18
C ARG A 157 5.25 -3.45 7.78
N ILE A 158 4.67 -2.27 7.63
CA ILE A 158 5.40 -1.03 7.39
C ILE A 158 6.28 -0.73 8.60
N LYS A 159 7.54 -0.40 8.31
CA LYS A 159 8.49 0.06 9.32
C LYS A 159 8.61 1.57 9.26
N CYS A 160 8.70 2.19 10.43
CA CYS A 160 8.94 3.62 10.55
C CYS A 160 10.21 3.85 11.36
N GLU A 161 11.13 4.64 10.82
CA GLU A 161 12.36 5.06 11.49
C GLU A 161 12.37 6.58 11.62
N VAL A 162 12.65 7.10 12.81
CA VAL A 162 12.90 8.54 13.00
C VAL A 162 14.31 8.87 12.51
N ARG A 163 14.42 9.64 11.42
CA ARG A 163 15.68 10.07 10.79
C ARG A 163 16.26 11.29 11.48
N SER A 164 15.41 12.27 11.76
CA SER A 164 15.77 13.44 12.55
C SER A 164 14.57 13.97 13.32
N LEU A 165 14.85 14.63 14.44
CA LEU A 165 13.85 15.22 15.29
C LEU A 165 14.40 16.54 15.81
N THR A 166 13.65 17.62 15.62
CA THR A 166 13.99 18.96 16.13
C THR A 166 12.88 19.49 16.99
N ILE A 167 13.25 20.07 18.13
CA ILE A 167 12.34 20.76 19.04
C ILE A 167 12.91 22.15 19.26
N SER A 168 12.09 23.16 19.00
CA SER A 168 12.43 24.57 19.20
C SER A 168 11.22 25.27 19.80
N ASP A 169 11.39 25.84 20.99
CA ASP A 169 10.29 26.36 21.80
C ASP A 169 9.21 25.28 22.00
N ASN A 170 7.98 25.55 21.55
CA ASN A 170 6.85 24.64 21.59
C ASN A 170 6.59 23.91 20.26
N ARG A 171 7.54 23.96 19.31
CA ARG A 171 7.41 23.33 17.99
C ARG A 171 8.25 22.09 17.89
N ILE A 172 7.68 21.06 17.27
CA ILE A 172 8.36 19.81 16.95
C ILE A 172 8.28 19.55 15.45
N ASN A 173 9.38 19.05 14.88
CA ASN A 173 9.44 18.52 13.52
C ASN A 173 10.15 17.17 13.57
N ILE A 174 9.52 16.16 12.99
CA ILE A 174 10.02 14.79 12.94
C ILE A 174 10.09 14.41 11.47
N ASN A 175 11.30 14.09 11.02
CA ASN A 175 11.54 13.47 9.72
C ASN A 175 11.60 11.96 9.93
N MET A 176 10.73 11.23 9.26
CA MET A 176 10.55 9.80 9.40
C MET A 176 10.77 9.11 8.05
N ARG A 177 11.25 7.87 8.09
CA ARG A 177 11.37 6.99 6.94
C ARG A 177 10.40 5.84 7.08
N ASN A 178 9.53 5.68 6.11
CA ASN A 178 8.72 4.48 5.94
C ASN A 178 9.49 3.47 5.09
N THR A 179 9.34 2.19 5.42
CA THR A 179 9.82 1.09 4.59
C THR A 179 8.71 0.06 4.47
N SER A 180 8.24 -0.17 3.24
CA SER A 180 7.30 -1.23 2.87
C SER A 180 8.02 -2.19 1.93
N SER A 181 8.15 -3.46 2.31
CA SER A 181 8.73 -4.49 1.44
C SER A 181 7.69 -5.22 0.59
N GLY A 182 6.40 -4.97 0.84
CA GLY A 182 5.31 -5.51 0.03
C GLY A 182 4.94 -4.58 -1.13
N PRO A 183 4.14 -5.06 -2.10
CA PRO A 183 3.76 -4.28 -3.27
C PRO A 183 2.64 -3.27 -3.00
N ILE A 184 2.17 -3.13 -1.76
CA ILE A 184 1.05 -2.24 -1.43
C ILE A 184 1.48 -0.79 -1.61
N ASN A 185 0.73 -0.05 -2.43
CA ASN A 185 0.84 1.39 -2.59
C ASN A 185 -0.48 2.06 -2.21
N MET A 186 -0.43 3.12 -1.40
CA MET A 186 -1.59 3.92 -1.01
C MET A 186 -1.21 5.39 -0.93
N VAL A 187 -1.90 6.22 -1.71
CA VAL A 187 -1.70 7.67 -1.76
C VAL A 187 -2.88 8.33 -1.07
N LEU A 188 -2.59 9.13 -0.06
CA LEU A 188 -3.57 9.92 0.69
C LEU A 188 -3.45 11.38 0.25
N ASP A 189 -4.52 11.91 -0.34
CA ASP A 189 -4.56 13.24 -0.95
C ASP A 189 -4.74 14.38 0.07
N ALA A 190 -4.64 14.09 1.38
CA ALA A 190 -4.80 15.09 2.44
C ALA A 190 -3.91 14.82 3.66
N ASP A 191 -3.72 15.87 4.46
CA ASP A 191 -2.96 15.79 5.70
C ASP A 191 -3.63 14.85 6.71
N CYS A 192 -2.78 14.17 7.48
CA CYS A 192 -3.18 13.36 8.61
C CYS A 192 -2.83 14.07 9.93
N GLU A 193 -3.74 14.03 10.89
CA GLU A 193 -3.51 14.45 12.27
C GLU A 193 -2.92 13.31 13.09
N PHE A 194 -1.89 13.65 13.85
CA PHE A 194 -1.25 12.77 14.81
C PHE A 194 -1.18 13.44 16.17
N VAL A 195 -1.10 12.63 17.23
CA VAL A 195 -0.85 13.08 18.59
C VAL A 195 0.38 12.39 19.16
N LEU A 196 1.12 13.11 20.01
CA LEU A 196 2.13 12.51 20.88
C LEU A 196 1.48 12.20 22.23
N LEU A 197 1.62 10.95 22.66
CA LEU A 197 1.12 10.47 23.94
C LEU A 197 2.28 10.11 24.86
N GLN A 198 2.26 10.65 26.08
CA GLN A 198 3.10 10.23 27.18
C GLN A 198 2.20 9.81 28.34
N ASP A 199 2.34 8.58 28.82
CA ASP A 199 1.47 8.03 29.88
C ASP A 199 -0.03 8.22 29.61
N LYS A 200 -0.43 7.99 28.35
CA LYS A 200 -1.80 8.18 27.82
C LYS A 200 -2.32 9.63 27.81
N LYS A 201 -1.48 10.61 28.13
CA LYS A 201 -1.83 12.04 28.00
C LYS A 201 -1.28 12.60 26.70
N THR A 202 -2.09 13.40 26.02
CA THR A 202 -1.63 14.16 24.85
C THR A 202 -0.65 15.24 25.27
N VAL A 203 0.57 15.14 24.77
CA VAL A 203 1.67 16.09 24.99
C VAL A 203 2.05 16.87 23.73
N GLY A 204 1.49 16.52 22.57
CA GLY A 204 1.70 17.24 21.32
C GLY A 204 0.67 16.89 20.26
N ASN A 205 0.51 17.78 19.28
CA ASN A 205 -0.39 17.60 18.12
C ASN A 205 0.40 17.92 16.85
N LEU A 206 0.29 17.06 15.84
CA LEU A 206 1.08 17.15 14.63
C LEU A 206 0.24 16.89 13.39
N LEU A 207 0.77 17.36 12.25
CA LEU A 207 0.25 17.19 10.91
C LEU A 207 1.35 16.70 9.98
N GLY A 208 0.99 15.80 9.08
CA GLY A 208 1.85 15.35 8.01
C GLY A 208 1.07 14.59 6.95
N MET A 209 1.56 14.61 5.72
CA MET A 209 1.07 13.75 4.65
C MET A 209 1.69 12.37 4.82
N PHE A 210 0.84 11.33 4.84
CA PHE A 210 1.27 9.95 5.05
C PHE A 210 0.83 9.11 3.87
N ASN A 211 1.80 8.71 3.05
CA ASN A 211 1.61 7.77 1.96
C ASN A 211 2.31 6.45 2.29
N ILE A 212 1.90 5.40 1.60
CA ILE A 212 2.62 4.14 1.55
C ILE A 212 3.06 3.96 0.12
N HIS A 213 4.37 3.87 -0.06
CA HIS A 213 4.95 3.41 -1.30
C HIS A 213 5.75 2.14 -1.06
N SER A 214 5.73 1.25 -2.06
CA SER A 214 6.66 0.12 -2.10
C SER A 214 8.10 0.64 -2.06
N GLY A 215 8.94 0.03 -1.24
CA GLY A 215 10.30 0.47 -0.98
C GLY A 215 10.40 1.43 0.22
N THR A 216 11.13 2.53 0.04
CA THR A 216 11.43 3.47 1.13
C THR A 216 11.04 4.91 0.77
N GLU A 217 10.37 5.59 1.68
CA GLU A 217 9.96 6.98 1.51
C GLU A 217 10.22 7.78 2.79
N ASP A 218 10.80 8.98 2.66
CA ASP A 218 10.96 9.92 3.77
C ASP A 218 9.75 10.88 3.79
N TRP A 219 9.20 11.13 4.97
CA TRP A 219 8.06 12.02 5.20
C TRP A 219 8.25 12.86 6.45
N VAL A 220 7.53 13.97 6.54
CA VAL A 220 7.67 14.95 7.63
C VAL A 220 6.36 15.13 8.35
N VAL A 221 6.42 15.01 9.67
CA VAL A 221 5.31 15.31 10.58
C VAL A 221 5.74 16.43 11.53
N ASN A 222 4.94 17.49 11.60
CA ASN A 222 5.29 18.70 12.31
C ASN A 222 4.11 19.26 13.10
N GLY A 223 4.40 19.97 14.19
CA GLY A 223 3.35 20.55 15.01
C GLY A 223 3.86 21.11 16.31
N THR A 224 3.07 20.93 17.37
CA THR A 224 3.35 21.47 18.70
C THR A 224 3.61 20.38 19.72
N ILE A 225 4.44 20.70 20.71
CA ILE A 225 4.76 19.85 21.85
C ILE A 225 4.77 20.71 23.13
N GLN A 226 4.35 20.13 24.25
CA GLN A 226 4.41 20.77 25.56
C GLN A 226 5.86 20.89 26.05
N ASP A 227 6.12 21.93 26.86
CA ASP A 227 7.43 22.14 27.45
C ASP A 227 7.79 21.02 28.43
N GLY A 228 9.06 20.58 28.41
CA GLY A 228 9.59 19.60 29.37
C GLY A 228 9.28 18.13 29.07
N VAL A 229 8.64 17.82 27.94
CA VAL A 229 8.46 16.44 27.48
C VAL A 229 9.82 15.81 27.20
N SER A 230 10.06 14.63 27.77
CA SER A 230 11.32 13.88 27.67
C SER A 230 11.05 12.37 27.61
N GLY A 231 12.03 11.59 27.15
CA GLY A 231 11.92 10.14 27.05
C GLY A 231 11.22 9.63 25.79
N VAL A 232 10.55 8.48 25.91
CA VAL A 232 9.80 7.84 24.83
C VAL A 232 8.34 8.30 24.88
N VAL A 233 7.83 8.73 23.74
CA VAL A 233 6.43 9.10 23.51
C VAL A 233 5.86 8.27 22.35
N LEU A 234 4.56 8.05 22.34
CA LEU A 234 3.87 7.35 21.25
C LEU A 234 3.31 8.38 20.26
N LEU A 235 3.75 8.33 19.01
CA LEU A 235 3.10 9.01 17.89
C LEU A 235 1.95 8.13 17.38
N LYS A 236 0.72 8.63 17.51
CA LYS A 236 -0.50 7.92 17.13
C LYS A 236 -1.29 8.72 16.10
N GLY A 237 -1.74 8.06 15.04
CA GLY A 237 -2.66 8.66 14.07
C GLY A 237 -4.06 8.84 14.65
N VAL A 238 -4.70 9.96 14.32
CA VAL A 238 -6.00 10.35 14.89
C VAL A 238 -7.04 10.63 13.82
N ARG A 239 -6.67 11.38 12.77
CA ARG A 239 -7.63 11.87 11.79
C ARG A 239 -7.02 12.03 10.41
N TYR A 240 -7.81 11.78 9.37
CA TYR A 240 -7.52 12.17 8.00
C TYR A 240 -8.30 13.45 7.65
N ARG A 241 -7.64 14.49 7.11
CA ARG A 241 -8.20 15.85 6.93
C ARG A 241 -8.68 16.15 5.51
N GLU A 242 -9.41 15.25 4.89
CA GLU A 242 -10.10 15.60 3.65
C GLU A 242 -11.42 16.32 3.92
N HIS A 243 -11.85 17.18 2.98
CA HIS A 243 -13.16 17.87 3.04
C HIS A 243 -14.35 16.91 3.19
N PHE A 244 -14.17 15.63 2.83
CA PHE A 244 -15.13 14.54 3.01
C PHE A 244 -14.51 13.35 3.77
N ALA A 245 -13.68 13.62 4.79
CA ALA A 245 -13.04 12.59 5.60
C ALA A 245 -14.02 11.52 6.14
N ASP A 246 -15.25 11.91 6.45
CA ASP A 246 -16.28 11.00 6.98
C ASP A 246 -16.80 10.00 5.92
N ASN A 247 -16.47 10.20 4.65
CA ASN A 247 -16.88 9.33 3.55
C ASN A 247 -15.79 8.33 3.13
N THR A 248 -14.63 8.30 3.79
CA THR A 248 -13.51 7.43 3.41
C THR A 248 -13.07 6.55 4.57
N TRP A 249 -12.69 5.31 4.28
CA TRP A 249 -12.10 4.43 5.29
C TRP A 249 -10.65 4.82 5.66
N TYR A 250 -10.02 5.78 4.97
CA TYR A 250 -8.70 6.32 5.32
C TYR A 250 -8.62 6.79 6.78
N GLN A 251 -9.74 7.26 7.33
CA GLN A 251 -9.83 7.64 8.74
C GLN A 251 -9.48 6.47 9.69
N TYR A 252 -9.96 5.25 9.42
CA TYR A 252 -9.68 4.07 10.26
C TYR A 252 -8.27 3.54 10.03
N PHE A 253 -7.81 3.59 8.78
CA PHE A 253 -6.45 3.25 8.40
C PHE A 253 -5.43 4.10 9.17
N ILE A 254 -5.60 5.43 9.22
CA ILE A 254 -4.70 6.32 9.98
C ILE A 254 -4.77 6.06 11.48
N GLN A 255 -5.93 5.71 12.03
CA GLN A 255 -6.06 5.38 13.46
C GLN A 255 -5.29 4.13 13.89
N SER A 256 -4.90 3.29 12.93
CA SER A 256 -4.08 2.09 13.17
C SER A 256 -2.58 2.39 13.24
N PHE A 257 -2.15 3.63 12.95
CA PHE A 257 -0.75 4.05 12.99
C PHE A 257 -0.28 4.29 14.43
N GLU A 258 0.75 3.56 14.86
CA GLU A 258 1.40 3.74 16.16
C GLU A 258 2.91 3.52 16.08
N VAL A 259 3.70 4.54 16.46
CA VAL A 259 5.18 4.49 16.48
C VAL A 259 5.74 5.12 17.74
N GLU A 260 6.69 4.45 18.39
CA GLU A 260 7.42 5.00 19.53
C GLU A 260 8.54 5.95 19.08
N ILE A 261 8.61 7.12 19.71
CA ILE A 261 9.58 8.17 19.39
C ILE A 261 10.32 8.56 20.66
N ASN A 262 11.65 8.49 20.64
CA ASN A 262 12.47 9.02 21.71
C ASN A 262 12.79 10.50 21.46
N VAL A 263 12.15 11.40 22.20
CA VAL A 263 12.31 12.85 22.03
C VAL A 263 13.64 13.37 22.60
N ASP A 264 14.32 12.62 23.47
CA ASP A 264 15.64 13.03 23.99
C ASP A 264 16.70 13.07 22.89
N ARG A 265 16.49 12.31 21.80
CA ARG A 265 17.37 12.33 20.63
C ARG A 265 17.40 13.69 19.92
N ALA A 266 16.43 14.59 20.17
CA ALA A 266 16.43 15.97 19.68
C ALA A 266 17.69 16.76 20.10
N ALA A 267 18.20 16.48 21.31
CA ALA A 267 19.26 17.26 21.94
C ALA A 267 20.66 17.03 21.32
N SER A 268 20.77 16.10 20.36
CA SER A 268 22.03 15.68 19.74
C SER A 268 22.57 16.68 18.69
N GLY A 269 21.77 17.65 18.26
CA GLY A 269 22.16 18.70 17.32
C GLY A 269 23.04 19.81 17.91
N ARG A 270 23.98 19.50 18.82
CA ARG A 270 24.92 20.50 19.33
C ARG A 270 25.90 20.89 18.23
N VAL A 271 25.67 22.07 17.65
CA VAL A 271 26.64 22.87 16.90
C VAL A 271 27.95 22.92 17.68
N VAL A 272 28.98 22.22 17.21
CA VAL A 272 30.36 22.42 17.67
C VAL A 272 30.81 23.80 17.18
N LYS A 273 30.53 24.85 17.96
CA LYS A 273 31.24 26.12 17.82
C LYS A 273 32.71 25.85 18.14
N LYS A 274 33.54 25.65 17.11
CA LYS A 274 35.00 25.72 17.24
C LYS A 274 35.34 27.08 17.85
N ARG A 275 35.68 27.10 19.14
CA ARG A 275 36.36 28.24 19.76
C ARG A 275 37.69 28.39 19.00
N LYS A 276 37.82 29.47 18.22
CA LYS A 276 39.14 29.98 17.81
C LYS A 276 39.90 30.34 19.09
N LEU A 277 40.81 29.46 19.50
CA LEU A 277 41.88 29.83 20.42
C LEU A 277 42.75 30.84 19.69
N SER A 278 42.67 32.09 20.13
CA SER A 278 43.65 33.12 19.84
C SER A 278 44.94 32.74 20.58
N THR A 279 45.90 32.19 19.85
CA THR A 279 47.30 32.20 20.27
C THR A 279 47.84 33.61 20.10
N ARG A 280 47.90 34.35 21.21
CA ARG A 280 48.91 35.39 21.40
C ARG A 280 50.23 34.65 21.67
N SER A 281 51.11 34.66 20.69
CA SER A 281 52.54 34.46 20.93
C SER A 281 53.24 35.75 20.53
N SER A 282 53.78 36.38 21.57
CA SER A 282 54.83 37.37 21.54
C SER A 282 56.05 36.85 20.79
N GLU A 283 56.60 37.65 19.88
CA GLU A 283 58.02 37.62 19.55
C GLU A 283 58.57 39.05 19.60
N LEU A 284 59.80 39.10 20.09
CA LEU A 284 60.71 40.23 20.22
C LEU A 284 61.19 40.71 18.85
#